data_AF-X1FRM9-F1
#
_entry.id   AF-X1FRM9-F1
#
_cell.length_a   1.000
_cell.length_b   1.000
_cell.length_c   1.000
_cell.angle_alpha   90.00
_cell.angle_beta   90.00
_cell.angle_gamma   90.00
#
_symmetry.space_group_name_H-M   'P 1'
#
loop_
_entity.id
_entity.type
_entity.pdbx_description
1 polymer ?
#
loop_
_entity_poly.entity_id
_entity_poly.type
_entity_poly.pdbx_seq_one_letter_code
_entity_poly.pdbx_strand_id
1 'polypeptide(L)'
;MLNLITFIAKSFSSLPFAFIYVAQPSIMVIALYYLTVFFIIEIFYKKILSPKIKKKTTLIVLSVILLIIIVQVFYPADNLKVNFINVGEGDCILIEAPNKINILIDGGGTPQSNFDVGNK
;
A
#
# COMPACT_ATOMS: atom_id res chain seq x y z
N MET A 1 22.77 -24.81 -11.89
CA MET A 1 21.99 -23.60 -12.24
C MET A 1 21.03 -23.20 -11.12
N LEU A 2 20.04 -24.03 -10.75
CA LEU A 2 19.08 -23.70 -9.69
C LEU A 2 19.73 -23.35 -8.34
N ASN A 3 20.70 -24.15 -7.89
CA ASN A 3 21.43 -23.89 -6.63
C ASN A 3 22.21 -22.58 -6.63
N LEU A 4 22.67 -22.14 -7.81
CA LEU A 4 23.37 -20.86 -7.94
C LEU A 4 22.37 -19.70 -7.80
N ILE A 5 21.22 -19.81 -8.47
CA ILE A 5 20.14 -18.81 -8.40
C ILE A 5 19.63 -18.69 -6.96
N THR A 6 19.40 -19.80 -6.26
CA THR A 6 18.90 -19.78 -4.87
C THR A 6 19.95 -19.29 -3.87
N PHE A 7 21.23 -19.60 -4.09
CA PHE A 7 22.33 -19.05 -3.29
C PHE A 7 22.39 -17.52 -3.40
N ILE A 8 22.39 -17.01 -4.64
CA ILE A 8 22.39 -15.56 -4.91
C ILE A 8 21.15 -14.90 -4.30
N ALA A 9 19.96 -15.46 -4.53
CA ALA A 9 18.72 -14.92 -3.97
C ALA A 9 18.74 -14.87 -2.44
N LYS A 10 19.26 -15.92 -1.78
CA LYS A 10 19.39 -15.94 -0.31
C LYS A 10 20.32 -14.84 0.20
N SER A 11 21.48 -14.64 -0.44
CA SER A 11 22.42 -13.59 -0.06
C SER A 11 21.81 -12.18 -0.14
N PHE A 12 20.98 -11.91 -1.17
CA PHE A 12 20.26 -10.64 -1.26
C PHE A 12 19.11 -10.55 -0.26
N SER A 13 18.37 -11.64 -0.03
CA SER A 13 17.26 -11.67 0.93
C SER A 13 17.68 -11.49 2.38
N SER A 14 18.94 -11.81 2.73
CA SER A 14 19.46 -11.68 4.10
C SER A 14 19.84 -10.25 4.48
N LEU A 15 19.82 -9.30 3.54
CA LEU A 15 20.12 -7.90 3.84
C LEU A 15 18.97 -7.26 4.64
N PRO A 16 19.26 -6.43 5.65
CA PRO A 16 18.23 -5.62 6.29
C PRO A 16 17.59 -4.72 5.23
N PHE A 17 16.27 -4.59 5.27
CA PHE A 17 15.48 -3.84 4.28
C PHE A 17 15.60 -4.36 2.82
N ALA A 18 15.97 -5.63 2.62
CA ALA A 18 15.94 -6.27 1.30
C ALA A 18 14.59 -6.13 0.58
N PHE A 19 13.51 -6.05 1.36
CA PHE A 19 12.20 -5.61 0.92
C PHE A 19 11.56 -4.72 1.98
N ILE A 20 10.75 -3.77 1.54
CA ILE A 20 9.84 -3.01 2.39
C ILE A 20 8.46 -3.19 1.77
N TYR A 21 7.52 -3.70 2.56
CA TYR A 21 6.12 -3.75 2.13
C TYR A 21 5.55 -2.35 2.19
N VAL A 22 5.28 -1.77 1.03
CA VAL A 22 4.65 -0.46 0.90
C VAL A 22 3.22 -0.67 0.46
N ALA A 23 2.28 0.05 1.09
CA ALA A 23 0.90 0.07 0.62
C ALA A 23 0.84 0.59 -0.82
N GLN A 24 -0.17 0.15 -1.58
CA GLN A 24 -0.39 0.66 -2.92
C GLN A 24 -0.63 2.19 -2.85
N PRO A 25 0.20 3.00 -3.51
CA PRO A 25 0.02 4.44 -3.49
C PRO A 25 -1.26 4.81 -4.25
N SER A 26 -1.99 5.78 -3.73
CA SER A 26 -3.15 6.31 -4.44
C SER A 26 -2.71 7.04 -5.71
N ILE A 27 -3.60 7.12 -6.70
CA ILE A 27 -3.37 7.85 -7.95
C ILE A 27 -2.96 9.30 -7.68
N MET A 28 -3.50 9.92 -6.63
CA MET A 28 -3.15 11.29 -6.23
C MET A 28 -1.69 11.39 -5.74
N VAL A 29 -1.21 10.41 -4.96
CA VAL A 29 0.19 10.37 -4.50
C VAL A 29 1.13 10.20 -5.70
N ILE A 30 0.78 9.34 -6.66
CA ILE A 30 1.56 9.14 -7.89
C ILE A 30 1.62 10.45 -8.71
N ALA A 31 0.48 11.12 -8.90
CA ALA A 31 0.44 12.40 -9.62
C ALA A 31 1.30 13.47 -8.93
N LEU A 32 1.21 13.56 -7.60
CA LEU A 32 2.02 14.50 -6.83
C LEU A 32 3.51 14.19 -6.94
N TYR A 33 3.90 12.91 -6.87
CA TYR A 33 5.28 12.48 -7.05
C TYR A 33 5.86 12.98 -8.38
N TYR A 34 5.16 12.78 -9.49
CA TYR A 34 5.64 13.24 -10.80
C TYR A 34 5.65 14.77 -10.92
N LEU A 35 4.69 15.47 -10.30
CA LEU A 35 4.74 16.94 -10.21
C LEU A 35 5.98 17.41 -9.45
N THR A 36 6.30 16.79 -8.31
CA THR A 36 7.50 17.12 -7.54
C THR A 36 8.77 16.91 -8.35
N VAL A 37 8.89 15.77 -9.05
CA VAL A 37 10.03 15.49 -9.94
C VAL A 37 10.12 16.53 -11.06
N PHE A 38 9.01 16.86 -11.71
CA PHE A 38 8.95 17.91 -12.72
C PHE A 38 9.46 19.25 -12.19
N PHE A 39 9.01 19.67 -11.00
CA PHE A 39 9.47 20.92 -10.40
C PHE A 39 10.95 20.88 -9.99
N ILE A 40 11.47 19.75 -9.49
CA ILE A 40 12.90 19.59 -9.22
C ILE A 40 13.69 19.81 -10.52
N ILE A 41 13.30 19.14 -11.61
CA ILE A 41 13.96 19.31 -12.92
C ILE A 41 13.88 20.77 -13.39
N GLU A 42 12.72 21.39 -13.22
CA GLU A 42 12.48 22.78 -13.59
C GLU A 42 13.27 23.78 -12.73
N ILE A 43 13.59 23.47 -11.48
CA ILE A 43 14.40 24.33 -10.61
C ILE A 43 15.88 24.23 -11.02
N PHE A 44 16.39 23.01 -11.17
CA PHE A 44 17.83 22.74 -11.33
C PHE A 44 18.33 22.81 -12.78
N TYR A 45 17.51 22.39 -13.75
CA TYR A 45 17.98 22.18 -15.12
C TYR A 45 17.30 23.08 -16.15
N LYS A 46 16.01 23.36 -16.00
CA LYS A 46 15.26 24.20 -16.97
C LYS A 46 15.01 25.60 -16.41
N LYS A 47 14.74 26.59 -17.27
CA LYS A 47 14.33 27.95 -16.88
C LYS A 47 13.06 28.37 -17.62
N ILE A 48 12.14 27.44 -17.84
CA ILE A 48 10.84 27.71 -18.47
C ILE A 48 10.04 28.66 -17.58
N LEU A 49 10.08 28.44 -16.26
CA LEU A 49 9.39 29.27 -15.27
C LEU A 49 10.28 30.41 -14.75
N SER A 50 9.67 31.58 -14.51
CA SER A 50 10.37 32.72 -13.92
C SER A 50 10.78 32.43 -12.46
N PRO A 51 11.88 33.01 -11.95
CA PRO A 51 12.41 32.70 -10.61
C PRO A 51 11.42 33.01 -9.47
N LYS A 52 10.58 34.05 -9.62
CA LYS A 52 9.52 34.37 -8.64
C LYS A 52 8.45 33.29 -8.60
N ILE A 53 8.03 32.79 -9.76
CA ILE A 53 7.03 31.71 -9.87
C ILE A 53 7.61 30.41 -9.35
N LYS A 54 8.87 30.08 -9.70
CA LYS A 54 9.57 28.88 -9.21
C LYS A 54 9.54 28.78 -7.69
N LYS A 55 10.03 29.79 -6.96
CA LYS A 55 10.10 29.77 -5.49
C LYS A 55 8.73 29.56 -4.84
N LYS A 56 7.70 30.23 -5.36
CA LYS A 56 6.32 30.11 -4.85
C LYS A 56 5.78 28.70 -5.10
N THR A 57 5.94 28.18 -6.31
CA THR A 57 5.42 26.86 -6.67
C THR A 57 6.14 25.73 -5.92
N THR A 58 7.46 25.83 -5.74
CA THR A 58 8.22 24.86 -4.92
C THR A 58 7.72 24.80 -3.49
N LEU A 59 7.51 25.98 -2.86
CA LEU A 59 6.99 26.05 -1.49
C LEU A 59 5.58 25.44 -1.38
N ILE A 60 4.72 25.70 -2.37
CA ILE A 60 3.37 25.11 -2.40
C ILE A 60 3.47 23.58 -2.50
N VAL A 61 4.26 23.05 -3.44
CA VAL A 61 4.41 21.61 -3.63
C VAL A 61 4.97 20.93 -2.38
N LEU A 62 6.02 21.50 -1.78
CA LEU A 62 6.58 20.98 -0.52
C LEU A 62 5.56 21.03 0.62
N SER A 63 4.78 22.11 0.73
CA SER A 63 3.73 22.22 1.74
C SER A 63 2.62 21.20 1.55
N VAL A 64 2.23 20.90 0.30
CA VAL A 64 1.23 19.87 -0.01
C VAL A 64 1.75 18.48 0.32
N ILE A 65 3.00 18.17 -0.03
CA ILE A 65 3.64 16.90 0.33
C ILE A 65 3.68 16.74 1.85
N LEU A 66 4.14 17.78 2.56
CA LEU A 66 4.21 17.76 4.02
C LEU A 66 2.83 17.55 4.64
N LEU A 67 1.80 18.23 4.14
CA LEU A 67 0.42 18.05 4.59
C LEU A 67 -0.05 16.61 4.39
N ILE A 68 0.23 16.00 3.23
CA ILE A 68 -0.15 14.60 2.97
C ILE A 68 0.55 13.65 3.93
N ILE A 69 1.85 13.84 4.18
CA ILE A 69 2.60 13.04 5.15
C ILE A 69 1.97 13.18 6.55
N ILE A 70 1.68 14.41 6.98
CA ILE A 70 1.03 14.67 8.28
C ILE A 70 -0.32 13.94 8.34
N VAL A 71 -1.19 14.10 7.34
CA VAL A 71 -2.50 13.44 7.32
C VAL A 71 -2.36 11.91 7.38
N GLN A 72 -1.43 11.33 6.62
CA GLN A 72 -1.23 9.87 6.62
C GLN A 72 -0.64 9.33 7.93
N VAL A 73 0.24 10.08 8.58
CA VAL A 73 0.88 9.67 9.84
C VAL A 73 -0.06 9.84 11.03
N PHE A 74 -0.82 10.93 11.08
CA PHE A 74 -1.64 11.29 12.23
C PHE A 74 -3.11 10.89 12.09
N TYR A 75 -3.56 10.46 10.91
CA TYR A 75 -4.91 9.94 10.67
C TYR A 75 -4.85 8.54 10.03
N PRO A 76 -4.33 7.53 10.75
CA PRO A 76 -4.34 6.16 10.26
C PRO A 76 -5.77 5.65 10.06
N ALA A 77 -5.95 4.80 9.05
CA ALA A 77 -7.23 4.15 8.79
C ALA A 77 -7.46 3.02 9.81
N ASP A 78 -7.90 3.37 11.02
CA ASP A 78 -7.94 2.49 12.21
C ASP A 78 -9.09 1.47 12.24
N ASN A 79 -9.56 0.99 11.09
CA ASN A 79 -10.77 0.16 11.04
C ASN A 79 -10.50 -1.29 10.62
N LEU A 80 -9.24 -1.76 10.67
CA LEU A 80 -8.96 -3.18 10.47
C LEU A 80 -9.38 -3.98 11.69
N LYS A 81 -10.36 -4.87 11.54
CA LYS A 81 -10.77 -5.85 12.55
C LYS A 81 -10.55 -7.25 12.02
N VAL A 82 -10.08 -8.14 12.89
CA VAL A 82 -9.95 -9.56 12.60
C VAL A 82 -10.81 -10.30 13.61
N ASN A 83 -11.88 -10.92 13.12
CA ASN A 83 -12.84 -11.67 13.91
C ASN A 83 -12.62 -13.16 13.68
N PHE A 84 -12.31 -13.90 14.74
CA PHE A 84 -12.25 -15.36 14.74
C PHE A 84 -13.65 -15.88 15.11
N ILE A 85 -14.37 -16.38 14.11
CA ILE A 85 -15.78 -16.78 14.26
C ILE A 85 -15.81 -18.23 14.75
N ASN A 86 -16.48 -18.47 15.87
CA ASN A 86 -16.73 -19.83 16.32
C ASN A 86 -17.85 -20.45 15.47
N VAL A 87 -17.49 -21.39 14.60
CA VAL A 87 -18.40 -22.13 13.71
C VAL A 87 -18.66 -23.57 14.18
N GLY A 88 -18.13 -23.97 15.33
CA GLY A 88 -18.18 -25.35 15.82
C GLY A 88 -16.92 -26.13 15.43
N GLU A 89 -16.99 -26.91 14.35
CA GLU A 89 -15.85 -27.69 13.83
C GLU A 89 -15.23 -26.97 12.62
N GLY A 90 -13.93 -26.67 12.68
CA GLY A 90 -13.19 -25.91 11.67
C GLY A 90 -12.82 -24.49 12.10
N ASP A 91 -12.16 -23.76 11.20
CA ASP A 91 -11.72 -22.37 11.40
C ASP A 91 -12.55 -21.42 10.52
N CYS A 92 -12.79 -20.20 10.98
CA CYS A 92 -13.45 -19.16 10.18
C CYS A 92 -12.94 -17.79 10.62
N ILE A 93 -12.32 -17.06 9.69
CA ILE A 93 -11.72 -15.75 9.97
C ILE A 93 -12.37 -14.71 9.07
N LEU A 94 -13.01 -13.72 9.68
CA LEU A 94 -13.53 -12.54 9.00
C LEU A 94 -12.62 -11.34 9.26
N ILE A 95 -11.96 -10.87 8.20
CA ILE A 95 -11.18 -9.64 8.20
C ILE A 95 -12.07 -8.51 7.66
N GLU A 96 -12.40 -7.56 8.52
CA GLU A 96 -13.06 -6.31 8.13
C GLU A 96 -11.96 -5.25 7.97
N ALA A 97 -11.54 -4.98 6.74
CA ALA A 97 -10.54 -3.98 6.42
C ALA A 97 -11.17 -2.59 6.25
N PRO A 98 -10.36 -1.51 6.30
CA PRO A 98 -10.83 -0.16 5.98
C PRO A 98 -11.59 -0.11 4.64
N ASN A 99 -12.47 0.88 4.50
CA ASN A 99 -13.36 1.06 3.35
C ASN A 99 -14.43 -0.04 3.16
N LYS A 100 -14.83 -0.71 4.26
CA LYS A 100 -15.87 -1.76 4.25
C LYS A 100 -15.50 -2.97 3.39
N ILE A 101 -14.21 -3.24 3.25
CA ILE A 101 -13.71 -4.42 2.55
C ILE A 101 -13.79 -5.60 3.53
N ASN A 102 -14.58 -6.61 3.21
CA ASN A 102 -14.73 -7.81 4.04
C ASN A 102 -14.12 -9.01 3.32
N ILE A 103 -13.20 -9.69 4.00
CA ILE A 103 -12.51 -10.88 3.51
C ILE A 103 -12.83 -12.02 4.46
N LEU A 104 -13.50 -13.06 3.96
CA LEU A 104 -13.77 -14.29 4.70
C LEU A 104 -12.76 -15.35 4.28
N ILE A 105 -12.01 -15.87 5.25
CA ILE A 105 -11.07 -16.97 5.07
C ILE A 105 -11.66 -18.21 5.74
N ASP A 106 -11.58 -19.33 5.02
CA ASP A 106 -12.08 -20.63 5.46
C ASP A 106 -13.60 -20.63 5.78
N GLY A 107 -14.39 -20.10 4.85
CA GLY A 107 -15.86 -20.08 4.99
C GLY A 107 -16.54 -21.44 4.75
N GLY A 108 -15.77 -22.50 4.51
CA GLY A 108 -16.27 -23.80 4.08
C GLY A 108 -16.93 -23.78 2.69
N GLY A 109 -17.33 -24.97 2.22
CA GLY A 109 -18.02 -25.13 0.94
C GLY A 109 -17.11 -24.98 -0.27
N THR A 110 -17.61 -25.39 -1.44
CA THR A 110 -16.97 -25.10 -2.72
C THR A 110 -17.82 -24.06 -3.43
N PRO A 111 -17.25 -22.97 -3.98
CA PRO A 111 -18.02 -22.03 -4.78
C PRO A 111 -18.78 -22.80 -5.87
N GLN A 112 -20.10 -22.58 -5.95
CA GLN A 112 -21.00 -23.20 -6.93
C GLN A 112 -21.23 -24.72 -6.76
N SER A 113 -20.88 -25.32 -5.61
CA SER A 113 -21.36 -26.68 -5.31
C SER A 113 -22.79 -26.66 -4.80
N ASN A 114 -23.57 -27.69 -5.15
CA ASN A 114 -24.90 -27.94 -4.58
C ASN A 114 -24.81 -28.75 -3.27
N PHE A 115 -23.60 -29.04 -2.80
CA PHE A 115 -23.37 -29.83 -1.59
C PHE A 115 -23.40 -28.89 -0.38
N ASP A 116 -24.37 -29.11 0.50
CA ASP A 116 -24.52 -28.37 1.75
C ASP A 116 -23.57 -28.92 2.81
N VAL A 117 -22.44 -28.22 3.01
CA VAL A 117 -21.42 -28.58 4.00
C VAL A 117 -21.88 -28.41 5.45
N GLY A 118 -23.02 -27.74 5.69
CA GLY A 118 -23.58 -27.55 7.03
C GLY A 118 -24.63 -28.59 7.41
N ASN A 119 -25.02 -29.48 6.49
CA ASN A 119 -26.05 -30.48 6.72
C ASN A 119 -25.46 -31.69 7.45
N LYS A 120 -26.11 -32.12 8.54
CA LYS A 120 -25.75 -33.32 9.31
C LYS A 120 -26.70 -34.47 9.01
#